data_AF-A0A6P2ELC7-F1
#
_entry.id   AF-A0A6P2ELC7-F1
#
_cell.length_a   1.000
_cell.length_b   1.000
_cell.length_c   1.000
_cell.angle_alpha   90.00
_cell.angle_beta   90.00
_cell.angle_gamma   90.00
#
_symmetry.space_group_name_H-M   'P 1'
#
loop_
_entity.id
_entity.type
_entity.pdbx_description
1 polymer ?
#
loop_
_entity_poly.entity_id
_entity_poly.type
_entity_poly.pdbx_seq_one_letter_code
_entity_poly.pdbx_strand_id
1 'polypeptide(L)' 'MTERFASRKFLLALLAFLTFTGLLLTGKLDQAAYVTLTMFCLGGYLGANVIQKATAKKEAP' A
#
# COMPACT_ATOMS: atom_id res chain seq x y z
N MET A 1 11.42 -9.72 19.03
CA MET A 1 10.38 -10.49 18.31
C MET A 1 9.81 -9.61 17.20
N THR A 2 9.57 -10.18 16.01
CA THR A 2 8.56 -9.75 15.01
C THR A 2 8.73 -8.48 14.14
N GLU A 3 9.92 -8.19 13.59
CA GLU A 3 10.05 -7.37 12.35
C GLU A 3 9.46 -8.06 11.09
N ARG A 4 9.02 -9.32 11.23
CA ARG A 4 8.62 -10.20 10.13
C ARG A 4 7.31 -9.81 9.43
N PHE A 5 6.51 -8.93 10.04
CA PHE A 5 5.24 -8.44 9.47
C PHE A 5 5.31 -7.02 8.89
N ALA A 6 6.35 -6.24 9.20
CA ALA A 6 6.53 -4.88 8.67
C ALA A 6 6.72 -4.89 7.14
N SER A 7 7.49 -5.86 6.63
CA SER A 7 7.76 -6.03 5.20
C SER A 7 6.53 -6.48 4.38
N ARG A 8 5.58 -7.23 4.96
CA ARG A 8 4.45 -7.81 4.20
C ARG A 8 3.50 -6.77 3.64
N LYS A 9 3.22 -5.69 4.40
CA LYS A 9 2.35 -4.60 3.96
C LYS A 9 2.97 -3.82 2.80
N PHE A 10 4.27 -3.61 2.87
CA PHE A 10 5.04 -2.99 1.79
C PHE A 10 5.04 -3.88 0.54
N LEU A 11 5.35 -5.17 0.68
CA LEU A 11 5.36 -6.11 -0.45
C LEU A 11 3.98 -6.21 -1.12
N LEU A 12 2.90 -6.25 -0.34
CA LEU A 12 1.54 -6.25 -0.89
C LEU A 12 1.24 -4.96 -1.66
N ALA A 13 1.57 -3.79 -1.10
CA ALA A 13 1.37 -2.52 -1.78
C ALA A 13 2.21 -2.42 -3.06
N LEU A 14 3.46 -2.88 -3.02
CA LEU A 14 4.37 -2.90 -4.17
C LEU A 14 3.86 -3.83 -5.28
N LEU A 15 3.46 -5.06 -4.93
CA LEU A 15 2.92 -6.01 -5.90
C LEU A 15 1.60 -5.52 -6.52
N ALA A 16 0.70 -4.94 -5.72
CA ALA A 16 -0.53 -4.34 -6.21
C ALA A 16 -0.23 -3.18 -7.18
N PHE A 17 0.68 -2.28 -6.80
CA PHE A 17 1.10 -1.17 -7.66
C PHE A 17 1.69 -1.65 -8.99
N LEU A 18 2.62 -2.60 -8.96
CA LEU A 18 3.21 -3.19 -10.18
C LEU A 18 2.15 -3.87 -11.06
N THR A 19 1.16 -4.51 -10.44
CA THR A 19 0.04 -5.14 -11.18
C THR A 19 -0.78 -4.08 -11.91
N PHE A 20 -1.12 -2.97 -11.25
CA PHE A 20 -1.87 -1.88 -11.89
C PHE A 20 -1.07 -1.22 -13.01
N THR A 21 0.24 -1.03 -12.82
CA THR A 21 1.13 -0.51 -13.86
C THR A 21 1.19 -1.46 -15.06
N GLY A 22 1.31 -2.77 -14.84
CA GLY A 22 1.28 -3.76 -15.91
C GLY A 22 -0.05 -3.81 -16.66
N LEU A 23 -1.18 -3.67 -15.96
CA LEU A 23 -2.51 -3.60 -16.57
C LEU A 23 -2.69 -2.32 -17.41
N LEU A 24 -2.15 -1.19 -16.96
CA LEU A 24 -2.14 0.05 -17.75
C LEU A 24 -1.30 -0.10 -19.03
N LEU A 25 -0.08 -0.65 -18.91
CA LEU A 25 0.81 -0.84 -20.06
C LEU A 25 0.25 -1.82 -21.10
N THR A 26 -0.52 -2.81 -20.65
CA THR A 26 -1.20 -3.77 -21.53
C THR A 26 -2.54 -3.25 -22.09
N GLY A 27 -2.92 -2.01 -21.77
CA GLY A 27 -4.18 -1.38 -22.22
C GLY A 27 -5.44 -2.00 -21.62
N LYS A 28 -5.31 -2.84 -20.59
CA LYS A 28 -6.43 -3.49 -19.89
C LYS A 28 -7.04 -2.62 -18.79
N LEU A 29 -6.43 -1.47 -18.54
CA LEU A 29 -6.84 -0.53 -17.52
C LEU A 29 -6.89 0.88 -18.11
N ASP A 30 -8.00 1.58 -17.85
CA ASP A 30 -8.12 2.99 -18.22
C ASP A 30 -7.25 3.90 -17.31
N GLN A 31 -6.87 5.07 -17.81
CA GLN A 31 -6.07 6.04 -17.06
C GLN A 31 -6.76 6.52 -15.78
N ALA A 32 -8.07 6.79 -15.82
CA ALA A 32 -8.79 7.23 -14.63
C ALA A 32 -8.80 6.12 -13.56
N ALA A 33 -9.05 4.88 -13.99
CA ALA A 33 -9.00 3.71 -13.13
C ALA A 33 -7.60 3.49 -12.52
N TYR A 34 -6.53 3.69 -13.30
CA TYR A 34 -5.15 3.61 -12.81
C TYR A 34 -4.88 4.60 -11.67
N VAL A 35 -5.27 5.85 -11.88
CA VAL A 35 -5.06 6.92 -10.90
C VAL A 35 -5.83 6.60 -9.61
N THR A 36 -7.10 6.20 -9.72
CA THR A 36 -7.92 5.83 -8.55
C THR A 36 -7.31 4.65 -7.79
N LEU A 37 -6.96 3.55 -8.46
CA LEU A 37 -6.39 2.36 -7.82
C LEU A 37 -5.04 2.66 -7.16
N THR A 38 -4.17 3.41 -7.85
CA THR A 38 -2.87 3.83 -7.31
C THR A 38 -3.02 4.70 -6.08
N MET A 39 -3.94 5.67 -6.12
CA MET A 39 -4.23 6.56 -5.00
C MET A 39 -4.72 5.78 -3.77
N PHE A 40 -5.65 4.83 -3.95
CA PHE A 40 -6.10 3.96 -2.85
C PHE A 40 -4.99 3.05 -2.32
N CYS A 41 -4.18 2.47 -3.21
CA CYS A 41 -3.09 1.58 -2.82
C CYS A 41 -2.02 2.29 -1.98
N LEU A 42 -1.53 3.43 -2.47
CA LEU A 42 -0.50 4.21 -1.78
C LEU A 42 -1.08 4.90 -0.54
N GLY A 43 -2.25 5.52 -0.65
CA GLY A 43 -2.94 6.16 0.47
C GLY A 43 -3.26 5.17 1.58
N GLY A 44 -3.74 3.97 1.23
CA GLY A 44 -4.02 2.89 2.18
C GLY A 44 -2.76 2.39 2.88
N TYR A 45 -1.66 2.18 2.14
CA TYR A 45 -0.37 1.82 2.73
C TYR A 45 0.13 2.89 3.70
N LEU A 46 0.18 4.16 3.27
CA LEU A 46 0.65 5.26 4.12
C LEU A 46 -0.22 5.41 5.36
N GLY A 47 -1.55 5.43 5.19
CA GLY A 47 -2.50 5.52 6.30
C GLY A 47 -2.35 4.37 7.29
N ALA A 48 -2.23 3.13 6.82
CA ALA A 48 -2.03 1.97 7.68
C ALA A 48 -0.72 2.07 8.49
N ASN A 49 0.35 2.60 7.91
CA ASN A 49 1.63 2.81 8.61
C ASN A 49 1.54 3.94 9.64
N VAL A 50 0.85 5.04 9.32
CA VAL A 50 0.61 6.15 10.27
C VAL A 50 -0.20 5.66 11.46
N ILE A 51 -1.31 4.95 11.22
CA ILE A 51 -2.15 4.36 12.26
C ILE A 51 -1.34 3.40 13.13
N GLN A 52 -0.55 2.50 12.52
CA GLN A 52 0.31 1.58 13.27
C GLN A 52 1.28 2.32 14.21
N LYS A 53 1.94 3.37 13.73
CA LYS A 53 2.88 4.16 14.53
C LYS A 53 2.16 4.92 15.65
N ALA A 54 0.99 5.50 15.36
CA ALA A 54 0.20 6.23 16.35
C ALA A 54 -0.30 5.32 17.47
N THR A 55 -0.75 4.10 17.14
CA THR A 55 -1.20 3.12 18.13
C THR A 55 -0.03 2.56 18.94
N ALA A 56 1.11 2.24 18.32
CA ALA A 56 2.28 1.73 19.03
C ALA A 56 2.86 2.74 20.05
N LYS A 57 2.77 4.05 19.77
CA LYS A 57 3.16 5.10 20.74
C LYS A 57 2.26 5.12 21.98
N LYS A 58 1.00 4.71 21.85
CA LYS A 58 0.00 4.76 22.91
C LYS A 58 0.17 3.63 23.95
N GLU A 59 0.94 2.60 23.62
CA GLU A 59 1.20 1.43 24.48
C GLU A 59 2.57 1.50 25.19
N ALA A 60 3.37 2.54 24.97
CA ALA A 60 4.61 2.76 25.73
C ALA A 60 4.28 3.35 27.12
N PRO A 61 4.84 2.79 28.23
CA PRO A 61 4.58 3.25 29.59
C PRO A 61 5.06 4.68 29.86
#